data_AF-A2FQC7-F1
#
_entry.id   AF-A2FQC7-F1
#
_cell.length_a   1.000
_cell.length_b   1.000
_cell.length_c   1.000
_cell.angle_alpha   90.00
_cell.angle_beta   90.00
_cell.angle_gamma   90.00
#
_symmetry.space_group_name_H-M   'P 1'
#
loop_
_entity.id
_entity.type
_entity.pdbx_description
1 polymer ?
#
loop_
_entity_poly.entity_id
_entity_poly.type
_entity_poly.pdbx_seq_one_letter_code
_entity_poly.pdbx_strand_id
1 'polypeptide(L)'
;MENLIRKQLLQALTKIKQRPSAKWFIDPIDTKMKGFNNFKGKLETPMDLTTIERKLKNNKYKTVHEFKKDLDLIWENSQKCCIEDSITSILALDMKQYADNLLMYISDNPQVDWVNKLMFLQEKLSDSVKSINTSSTNNNKRKSTSTLCISNEDDEINPKNGIEFSYEELVKLRKDIESLNGETEKTEIAECIKLREPKLIGRKTTVSLNLGKLEPQTICDLIDKVSELKNKQV
;
A
#
# COMPACT_ATOMS: atom_id res chain seq x y z
N MET A 1 -2.80 -25.50 2.52
CA MET A 1 -2.97 -24.32 1.66
C MET A 1 -4.22 -24.43 0.81
N GLU A 2 -5.02 -23.37 0.77
CA GLU A 2 -6.22 -23.28 -0.06
C GLU A 2 -5.91 -23.34 -1.57
N ASN A 3 -6.88 -23.80 -2.37
CA ASN A 3 -6.69 -23.95 -3.81
C ASN A 3 -6.48 -22.60 -4.53
N LEU A 4 -7.20 -21.56 -4.11
CA LEU A 4 -7.06 -20.21 -4.67
C LEU A 4 -5.62 -19.69 -4.51
N ILE A 5 -5.10 -19.75 -3.29
CA ILE A 5 -3.72 -19.35 -2.95
C ILE A 5 -2.73 -20.15 -3.79
N ARG A 6 -2.90 -21.48 -3.89
CA ARG A 6 -2.02 -22.33 -4.70
C ARG A 6 -2.01 -21.90 -6.17
N LYS A 7 -3.18 -21.55 -6.73
CA LYS A 7 -3.29 -21.06 -8.11
C LYS A 7 -2.55 -19.73 -8.30
N GLN A 8 -2.68 -18.80 -7.34
CA GLN A 8 -1.95 -17.53 -7.35
C GLN A 8 -0.42 -17.75 -7.27
N LEU A 9 0.04 -18.65 -6.41
CA LEU A 9 1.46 -19.01 -6.30
C LEU A 9 2.00 -19.66 -7.58
N LEU A 10 1.22 -20.52 -8.25
CA LEU A 10 1.61 -21.10 -9.54
C LEU A 10 1.74 -20.03 -10.64
N GLN A 11 0.84 -19.04 -10.65
CA GLN A 11 0.94 -17.90 -11.57
C GLN A 11 2.17 -17.04 -11.28
N ALA A 12 2.45 -16.76 -10.01
CA ALA A 12 3.65 -16.04 -9.60
C ALA A 12 4.92 -16.80 -10.01
N LEU A 13 4.98 -18.12 -9.73
CA LEU A 13 6.11 -18.97 -10.10
C LEU A 13 6.32 -19.03 -11.61
N THR A 14 5.24 -19.05 -12.40
CA THR A 14 5.33 -19.00 -13.86
C THR A 14 6.00 -17.71 -14.33
N LYS A 15 5.62 -16.56 -13.75
CA LYS A 15 6.25 -15.26 -14.05
C LYS A 15 7.72 -15.22 -13.63
N ILE A 16 8.05 -15.78 -12.46
CA ILE A 16 9.43 -15.92 -11.99
C ILE A 16 10.25 -16.72 -13.01
N LYS A 17 9.76 -17.87 -13.46
CA LYS A 17 10.45 -18.72 -14.46
C LYS A 17 10.60 -18.07 -15.84
N GLN A 18 9.71 -17.16 -16.22
CA GLN A 18 9.77 -16.46 -17.51
C GLN A 18 10.84 -15.36 -17.55
N ARG A 19 11.36 -14.94 -16.40
CA ARG A 19 12.36 -13.89 -16.33
C ARG A 19 13.71 -14.39 -16.89
N PRO A 20 14.46 -13.60 -17.69
CA PRO A 20 15.72 -14.06 -18.28
C PRO A 20 16.74 -14.56 -17.25
N SER A 21 16.83 -13.87 -16.10
CA SER A 21 17.70 -14.23 -14.97
C SER A 21 17.36 -15.60 -14.36
N ALA A 22 16.14 -16.11 -14.54
CA ALA A 22 15.67 -17.35 -13.93
C ALA A 22 16.41 -18.58 -14.45
N LYS A 23 16.99 -18.53 -15.67
CA LYS A 23 17.69 -19.65 -16.32
C LYS A 23 18.74 -20.32 -15.42
N TRP A 24 19.36 -19.57 -14.52
CA TRP A 24 20.39 -20.05 -13.59
C TRP A 24 19.84 -20.83 -12.39
N PHE A 25 18.52 -20.80 -12.19
CA PHE A 25 17.84 -21.30 -10.99
C PHE A 25 16.71 -22.29 -11.32
N ILE A 26 16.52 -22.63 -12.60
CA ILE A 26 15.46 -23.55 -13.04
C ILE A 26 15.72 -24.93 -12.48
N ASP A 27 16.91 -25.47 -12.76
CA ASP A 27 17.30 -26.83 -12.43
C ASP A 27 18.26 -26.85 -11.25
N PRO A 28 18.41 -28.00 -10.55
CA PRO A 28 19.38 -28.17 -9.48
C PRO A 28 20.79 -27.77 -9.91
N ILE A 29 21.51 -27.05 -9.05
CA ILE A 29 22.90 -26.67 -9.28
C ILE A 29 23.79 -27.92 -9.33
N ASP A 30 24.54 -28.08 -10.42
CA ASP A 30 25.57 -29.12 -10.51
C ASP A 30 26.82 -28.72 -9.73
N THR A 31 26.88 -29.20 -8.48
CA THR A 31 28.02 -28.98 -7.56
C THR A 31 29.36 -29.54 -8.05
N LYS A 32 29.41 -30.28 -9.17
CA LYS A 32 30.63 -30.84 -9.75
C LYS A 32 31.26 -29.94 -10.83
N MET A 33 30.62 -28.82 -11.18
CA MET A 33 31.09 -27.92 -12.24
C MET A 33 32.30 -27.07 -11.78
N LYS A 34 33.28 -26.85 -12.69
CA LYS A 34 34.46 -25.99 -12.44
C LYS A 34 34.02 -24.57 -12.03
N GLY A 35 34.44 -24.10 -10.86
CA GLY A 35 34.06 -22.80 -10.28
C GLY A 35 33.38 -22.89 -8.91
N PHE A 36 32.84 -24.06 -8.56
CA PHE A 36 32.31 -24.36 -7.22
C PHE A 36 33.41 -24.98 -6.35
N ASN A 37 34.34 -24.15 -5.84
CA ASN A 37 35.39 -24.64 -4.94
C ASN A 37 34.79 -25.14 -3.61
N ASN A 38 35.12 -26.38 -3.23
CA ASN A 38 34.87 -26.99 -1.92
C ASN A 38 33.48 -26.76 -1.29
N PHE A 39 32.42 -26.82 -2.11
CA PHE A 39 31.05 -26.66 -1.63
C PHE A 39 30.45 -27.92 -0.97
N LYS A 40 31.14 -29.07 -1.06
CA LYS A 40 30.80 -30.34 -0.39
C LYS A 40 30.87 -30.15 1.14
N GLY A 41 29.85 -29.53 1.72
CA GLY A 41 29.72 -29.33 3.17
C GLY A 41 28.99 -28.06 3.60
N LYS A 42 28.76 -27.08 2.71
CA LYS A 42 28.10 -25.80 3.05
C LYS A 42 26.68 -25.61 2.49
N LEU A 43 26.24 -26.48 1.58
CA LEU A 43 24.87 -26.45 1.05
C LEU A 43 23.95 -27.30 1.93
N GLU A 44 23.36 -26.68 2.94
CA GLU A 44 22.53 -27.39 3.92
C GLU A 44 21.26 -28.00 3.30
N THR A 45 20.64 -27.32 2.32
CA THR A 45 19.40 -27.80 1.69
C THR A 45 19.31 -27.31 0.25
N PRO A 46 19.62 -28.15 -0.76
CA PRO A 46 19.47 -27.80 -2.17
C PRO A 46 18.02 -27.43 -2.52
N MET A 47 17.82 -26.43 -3.38
CA MET A 47 16.51 -26.02 -3.89
C MET A 47 16.64 -25.40 -5.28
N ASP A 48 15.59 -25.53 -6.09
CA ASP A 48 15.49 -25.03 -7.46
C ASP A 48 14.01 -24.81 -7.86
N LEU A 49 13.76 -24.04 -8.93
CA LEU A 49 12.41 -23.67 -9.32
C LEU A 49 11.55 -24.85 -9.80
N THR A 50 12.15 -25.88 -10.42
CA THR A 50 11.40 -27.09 -10.82
C THR A 50 10.97 -27.91 -9.61
N THR A 51 11.82 -28.00 -8.58
CA THR A 51 11.49 -28.65 -7.32
C THR A 51 10.37 -27.91 -6.59
N ILE A 52 10.43 -26.58 -6.51
CA ILE A 52 9.36 -25.76 -5.93
C ILE A 52 8.04 -25.97 -6.68
N GLU A 53 8.06 -25.95 -8.01
CA GLU A 53 6.86 -26.17 -8.84
C GLU A 53 6.22 -27.53 -8.56
N ARG A 54 7.04 -28.59 -8.50
CA ARG A 54 6.60 -29.95 -8.18
C ARG A 54 6.03 -30.04 -6.76
N LYS A 55 6.69 -29.43 -5.77
CA LYS A 55 6.19 -29.38 -4.38
C LYS A 55 4.84 -28.66 -4.31
N LEU A 56 4.69 -27.55 -5.03
CA LEU A 56 3.46 -26.77 -5.06
C LEU A 56 2.31 -27.53 -5.73
N LYS A 57 2.55 -28.15 -6.89
CA LYS A 57 1.55 -28.99 -7.61
C LYS A 57 1.10 -30.19 -6.78
N ASN A 58 2.02 -30.81 -6.04
CA ASN A 58 1.74 -31.97 -5.20
C ASN A 58 1.25 -31.61 -3.79
N ASN A 59 0.82 -30.36 -3.57
CA ASN A 59 0.30 -29.87 -2.29
C ASN A 59 1.24 -30.14 -1.09
N LYS A 60 2.55 -29.97 -1.29
CA LYS A 60 3.55 -30.19 -0.23
C LYS A 60 3.75 -28.98 0.68
N TYR A 61 3.23 -27.81 0.30
CA TYR A 61 3.25 -26.61 1.15
C TYR A 61 1.93 -26.47 1.90
N LYS A 62 2.02 -26.35 3.23
CA LYS A 62 0.87 -26.09 4.10
C LYS A 62 0.52 -24.60 4.10
N THR A 63 1.54 -23.73 4.08
CA THR A 63 1.41 -22.27 4.17
C THR A 63 2.17 -21.56 3.06
N VAL A 64 1.82 -20.30 2.79
CA VAL A 64 2.55 -19.45 1.83
C VAL A 64 3.98 -19.19 2.32
N HIS A 65 4.16 -19.11 3.63
CA HIS A 65 5.48 -18.93 4.23
C HIS A 65 6.46 -20.07 3.88
N GLU A 66 6.01 -21.33 3.93
CA GLU A 66 6.87 -22.48 3.55
C GLU A 66 7.31 -22.41 2.08
N PHE A 67 6.43 -21.93 1.19
CA PHE A 67 6.77 -21.72 -0.22
C PHE A 67 7.80 -20.59 -0.40
N LYS A 68 7.61 -19.44 0.29
CA LYS A 68 8.54 -18.30 0.26
C LYS A 68 9.93 -18.70 0.78
N LYS A 69 9.97 -19.48 1.86
CA LYS A 69 11.21 -20.00 2.44
C LYS A 69 12.03 -20.82 1.45
N ASP A 70 11.37 -21.69 0.66
CA ASP A 70 12.08 -22.45 -0.37
C ASP A 70 12.59 -21.57 -1.51
N LEU A 71 11.86 -20.51 -1.90
CA LEU A 71 12.39 -19.53 -2.86
C LEU A 71 13.63 -18.83 -2.30
N ASP A 72 13.59 -18.40 -1.04
CA ASP A 72 14.73 -17.75 -0.38
C ASP A 72 15.95 -18.66 -0.31
N LEU A 73 15.74 -19.97 -0.07
CA LEU A 73 16.83 -20.95 -0.10
C LEU A 73 17.56 -20.97 -1.45
N ILE A 74 16.87 -20.81 -2.58
CA ILE A 74 17.54 -20.74 -3.90
C ILE A 74 18.55 -19.58 -3.92
N TRP A 75 18.12 -18.40 -3.47
CA TRP A 75 18.92 -17.17 -3.52
C TRP A 75 20.08 -17.22 -2.53
N GLU A 76 19.83 -17.69 -1.31
CA GLU A 76 20.85 -17.84 -0.26
C GLU A 76 21.90 -18.88 -0.64
N ASN A 77 21.45 -20.04 -1.13
CA ASN A 77 22.35 -21.09 -1.60
C ASN A 77 23.22 -20.60 -2.73
N SER A 78 22.65 -19.87 -3.70
CA SER A 78 23.41 -19.30 -4.81
C SER A 78 24.47 -18.32 -4.34
N GLN A 79 24.15 -17.44 -3.38
CA GLN A 79 25.12 -16.48 -2.84
C GLN A 79 26.25 -17.18 -2.10
N LYS A 80 25.95 -18.21 -1.31
CA LYS A 80 26.98 -18.98 -0.60
C LYS A 80 27.87 -19.76 -1.57
N CYS A 81 27.27 -20.35 -2.62
CA CYS A 81 27.94 -21.16 -3.64
C CYS A 81 28.95 -20.42 -4.49
N CYS A 82 28.68 -19.15 -4.79
CA CYS A 82 29.51 -18.37 -5.69
C CYS A 82 30.66 -17.71 -4.95
N ILE A 83 31.83 -17.68 -5.58
CA ILE A 83 32.96 -16.86 -5.13
C ILE A 83 32.51 -15.38 -5.25
N GLU A 84 32.83 -14.57 -4.23
CA GLU A 84 32.45 -13.14 -4.14
C GLU A 84 32.69 -12.40 -5.48
N ASP A 85 31.75 -11.51 -5.85
CA ASP A 85 31.68 -10.76 -7.13
C ASP A 85 31.28 -11.54 -8.40
N SER A 86 30.64 -12.70 -8.27
CA SER A 86 30.01 -13.38 -9.41
C SER A 86 28.71 -12.69 -9.87
N ILE A 87 28.52 -12.60 -11.20
CA ILE A 87 27.25 -12.22 -11.85
C ILE A 87 26.07 -12.99 -11.27
N THR A 88 26.28 -14.24 -10.84
CA THR A 88 25.23 -15.06 -10.22
C THR A 88 24.66 -14.44 -8.94
N SER A 89 25.47 -13.75 -8.14
CA SER A 89 25.00 -13.06 -6.92
C SER A 89 24.07 -11.89 -7.29
N ILE A 90 24.45 -11.11 -8.30
CA ILE A 90 23.62 -10.02 -8.83
C ILE A 90 22.29 -10.56 -9.37
N LEU A 91 22.35 -11.65 -10.14
CA LEU A 91 21.15 -12.31 -10.67
C LEU A 91 20.26 -12.89 -9.55
N ALA A 92 20.85 -13.44 -8.48
CA ALA A 92 20.10 -13.94 -7.33
C ALA A 92 19.36 -12.81 -6.60
N LEU A 93 20.02 -11.66 -6.38
CA LEU A 93 19.39 -10.48 -5.77
C LEU A 93 18.26 -9.94 -6.65
N ASP A 94 18.52 -9.82 -7.95
CA ASP A 94 17.55 -9.39 -8.96
C ASP A 94 16.31 -10.31 -9.01
N MET A 95 16.52 -11.62 -8.90
CA MET A 95 15.44 -12.61 -8.85
C MET A 95 14.66 -12.56 -7.53
N LYS A 96 15.36 -12.40 -6.40
CA LYS A 96 14.74 -12.27 -5.07
C LYS A 96 13.79 -11.06 -5.04
N GLN A 97 14.27 -9.88 -5.41
CA GLN A 97 13.46 -8.67 -5.42
C GLN A 97 12.23 -8.81 -6.34
N TYR A 98 12.41 -9.43 -7.50
CA TYR A 98 11.30 -9.68 -8.42
C TYR A 98 10.26 -10.65 -7.83
N ALA A 99 10.70 -11.73 -7.19
CA ALA A 99 9.83 -12.68 -6.53
C ALA A 99 9.06 -12.04 -5.37
N ASP A 100 9.74 -11.27 -4.51
CA ASP A 100 9.14 -10.57 -3.37
C ASP A 100 8.03 -9.62 -3.84
N ASN A 101 8.28 -8.85 -4.91
CA ASN A 101 7.29 -7.95 -5.50
C ASN A 101 6.04 -8.68 -6.02
N LEU A 102 6.21 -9.85 -6.64
CA LEU A 102 5.10 -10.66 -7.11
C LEU A 102 4.29 -11.28 -5.97
N LEU A 103 4.95 -11.58 -4.85
CA LEU A 103 4.37 -12.29 -3.70
C LEU A 103 3.97 -11.35 -2.55
N MET A 104 4.13 -10.03 -2.73
CA MET A 104 3.88 -9.01 -1.71
C MET A 104 2.44 -9.01 -1.19
N TYR A 105 1.48 -9.34 -2.05
CA TYR A 105 0.05 -9.39 -1.73
C TYR A 105 -0.51 -10.82 -1.80
N ILE A 106 0.33 -11.80 -1.42
CA ILE A 106 -0.08 -13.19 -1.32
C ILE A 106 0.39 -13.71 0.04
N SER A 107 -0.57 -14.07 0.88
CA SER A 107 -0.42 -14.64 2.21
C SER A 107 -1.45 -15.75 2.44
N ASP A 108 -1.42 -16.34 3.62
CA ASP A 108 -2.42 -17.33 4.04
C ASP A 108 -3.78 -16.68 4.40
N ASN A 109 -3.91 -15.34 4.31
CA ASN A 109 -5.15 -14.60 4.53
C ASN A 109 -5.50 -13.71 3.30
N PRO A 110 -6.27 -14.25 2.32
CA PRO A 110 -6.59 -13.56 1.08
C PRO A 110 -7.38 -12.25 1.26
N GLN A 111 -8.16 -12.12 2.32
CA GLN A 111 -8.95 -10.91 2.59
C GLN A 111 -8.03 -9.74 2.96
N VAL A 112 -7.08 -9.99 3.86
CA VAL A 112 -6.07 -8.99 4.25
C VAL A 112 -5.20 -8.61 3.06
N ASP A 113 -4.82 -9.57 2.23
CA ASP A 113 -4.05 -9.32 1.00
C ASP A 113 -4.79 -8.39 0.04
N TRP A 114 -6.09 -8.61 -0.16
CA TRP A 114 -6.91 -7.77 -1.04
C TRP A 114 -7.06 -6.35 -0.50
N VAL A 115 -7.29 -6.20 0.81
CA VAL A 115 -7.36 -4.88 1.45
C VAL A 115 -6.02 -4.14 1.31
N ASN A 116 -4.89 -4.80 1.59
CA ASN A 116 -3.56 -4.21 1.42
C ASN A 116 -3.30 -3.81 -0.04
N LYS A 117 -3.74 -4.65 -0.99
CA LYS A 117 -3.60 -4.35 -2.42
C LYS A 117 -4.44 -3.14 -2.82
N LEU A 118 -5.67 -3.05 -2.31
CA LEU A 118 -6.58 -1.94 -2.57
C LEU A 118 -6.00 -0.62 -2.02
N MET A 119 -5.53 -0.62 -0.77
CA MET A 119 -4.92 0.55 -0.14
C MET A 119 -3.73 1.08 -0.96
N PHE A 120 -2.84 0.18 -1.40
CA PHE A 120 -1.73 0.55 -2.25
C PHE A 120 -2.14 1.12 -3.61
N LEU A 121 -3.17 0.54 -4.25
CA LEU A 121 -3.68 1.05 -5.52
C LEU A 121 -4.35 2.42 -5.35
N GLN A 122 -5.07 2.63 -4.24
CA GLN A 122 -5.67 3.90 -3.89
C GLN A 122 -4.61 4.99 -3.68
N GLU A 123 -3.53 4.68 -2.98
CA GLU A 123 -2.40 5.60 -2.80
C GLU A 123 -1.76 5.97 -4.15
N LYS A 124 -1.45 4.96 -4.97
CA LYS A 124 -0.91 5.19 -6.32
C LYS A 124 -1.82 6.03 -7.21
N LEU A 125 -3.13 5.81 -7.12
CA LEU A 125 -4.11 6.63 -7.84
C LEU A 125 -4.08 8.07 -7.32
N SER A 126 -4.06 8.27 -6.00
CA SER A 126 -3.99 9.60 -5.40
C SER A 126 -2.74 10.35 -5.84
N ASP A 127 -1.58 9.72 -5.84
CA ASP A 127 -0.33 10.34 -6.28
C ASP A 127 -0.34 10.67 -7.78
N SER A 128 -0.92 9.79 -8.59
CA SER A 128 -1.09 10.05 -10.02
C SER A 128 -2.02 11.25 -10.26
N VAL A 129 -3.13 11.36 -9.53
CA VAL A 129 -4.07 12.50 -9.65
C VAL A 129 -3.47 13.80 -9.12
N LYS A 130 -2.68 13.77 -8.03
CA LYS A 130 -1.92 14.94 -7.55
C LYS A 130 -1.01 15.49 -8.65
N SER A 131 -0.30 14.63 -9.37
CA SER A 131 0.60 15.05 -10.45
C SER A 131 -0.12 15.73 -11.62
N ILE A 132 -1.38 15.37 -11.90
CA ILE A 132 -2.21 16.00 -12.93
C ILE A 132 -2.64 17.40 -12.48
N ASN A 133 -3.08 17.54 -11.23
CA ASN A 133 -3.57 18.80 -10.69
C ASN A 133 -2.45 19.84 -10.48
N THR A 134 -1.22 19.42 -10.18
CA THR A 134 -0.06 20.31 -10.07
C THR A 134 0.46 20.79 -11.43
N SER A 135 0.08 20.14 -12.52
CA SER A 135 0.53 20.48 -13.88
C SER A 135 -0.39 21.48 -14.60
N SER A 136 -1.49 21.91 -13.97
CA SER A 136 -2.51 22.77 -14.59
C SER A 136 -2.49 24.24 -14.12
N THR A 137 -1.43 24.70 -13.47
CA THR A 137 -1.22 26.15 -13.23
C THR A 137 -0.27 26.77 -14.26
N ASN A 138 -0.54 26.53 -15.54
CA ASN A 138 -0.19 27.46 -16.60
C ASN A 138 -1.12 27.30 -17.81
N ASN A 139 -1.83 28.41 -18.08
CA ASN A 139 -2.53 28.79 -19.31
C ASN A 139 -3.94 28.24 -19.61
N ASN A 140 -4.85 29.23 -19.64
CA ASN A 140 -6.01 29.42 -20.53
C ASN A 140 -7.41 29.04 -20.03
N LYS A 141 -8.17 30.11 -19.72
CA LYS A 141 -9.63 30.25 -19.90
C LYS A 141 -10.12 29.42 -21.09
N ARG A 142 -11.08 28.50 -20.86
CA ARG A 142 -12.16 28.19 -21.81
C ARG A 142 -13.37 27.59 -21.08
N LYS A 143 -14.54 28.08 -21.48
CA LYS A 143 -15.92 27.76 -21.04
C LYS A 143 -16.42 26.44 -21.64
N SER A 144 -17.54 25.97 -21.07
CA SER A 144 -18.64 25.13 -21.62
C SER A 144 -18.61 23.66 -21.16
N THR A 145 -19.44 23.25 -20.18
CA THR A 145 -20.88 22.83 -20.17
C THR A 145 -21.16 21.39 -20.64
N SER A 146 -21.63 20.50 -19.74
CA SER A 146 -22.88 19.68 -19.83
C SER A 146 -22.97 18.48 -18.84
N THR A 147 -23.86 18.64 -17.85
CA THR A 147 -24.95 17.79 -17.29
C THR A 147 -24.90 16.24 -17.10
N LEU A 148 -24.99 15.84 -15.80
CA LEU A 148 -25.72 14.77 -15.03
C LEU A 148 -25.96 13.31 -15.51
N CYS A 149 -25.87 12.35 -14.56
CA CYS A 149 -26.93 11.38 -14.13
C CYS A 149 -26.57 10.65 -12.80
N ILE A 150 -27.60 10.26 -12.02
CA ILE A 150 -27.62 9.78 -10.61
C ILE A 150 -27.98 8.28 -10.52
N SER A 151 -27.49 7.56 -9.49
CA SER A 151 -28.30 6.55 -8.74
C SER A 151 -27.75 6.40 -7.31
N ASN A 152 -28.62 6.56 -6.32
CA ASN A 152 -28.45 6.12 -4.94
C ASN A 152 -29.03 4.71 -4.81
N GLU A 153 -28.32 3.79 -4.15
CA GLU A 153 -28.93 2.68 -3.43
C GLU A 153 -28.18 2.53 -2.10
N ASP A 154 -28.94 2.80 -1.04
CA ASP A 154 -28.64 2.55 0.36
C ASP A 154 -28.56 1.04 0.61
N ASP A 155 -27.62 0.61 1.44
CA ASP A 155 -27.86 -0.49 2.37
C ASP A 155 -27.04 -0.27 3.64
N GLU A 156 -27.72 -0.54 4.74
CA GLU A 156 -27.68 0.17 6.00
C GLU A 156 -27.23 -0.78 7.13
N ILE A 157 -27.04 -0.22 8.32
CA ILE A 157 -27.04 -0.82 9.68
C ILE A 157 -25.65 -1.16 10.27
N ASN A 158 -25.21 -0.72 11.47
CA ASN A 158 -25.60 0.28 12.51
C ASN A 158 -24.58 0.10 13.71
N PRO A 159 -24.64 0.81 14.86
CA PRO A 159 -24.15 2.17 15.17
C PRO A 159 -23.11 2.30 16.32
N LYS A 160 -22.36 3.40 16.22
CA LYS A 160 -22.05 4.46 17.21
C LYS A 160 -21.92 4.15 18.72
N ASN A 161 -20.77 4.55 19.26
CA ASN A 161 -20.78 5.53 20.35
C ASN A 161 -21.30 6.86 19.78
N GLY A 162 -22.45 7.31 20.27
CA GLY A 162 -23.26 8.39 19.71
C GLY A 162 -22.52 9.72 19.59
N ILE A 163 -22.34 10.17 18.35
CA ILE A 163 -22.57 11.50 17.75
C ILE A 163 -22.06 11.32 16.31
N GLU A 164 -22.95 11.28 15.33
CA GLU A 164 -22.56 11.24 13.91
C GLU A 164 -23.14 12.49 13.28
N PHE A 165 -22.26 13.32 12.77
CA PHE A 165 -22.63 14.46 11.96
C PHE A 165 -23.02 13.96 10.57
N SER A 166 -24.11 14.48 10.03
CA SER A 166 -24.48 14.23 8.65
C SER A 166 -23.37 14.72 7.72
N TYR A 167 -23.16 14.02 6.60
CA TYR A 167 -22.25 14.46 5.55
C TYR A 167 -22.55 15.89 5.10
N GLU A 168 -23.83 16.28 5.10
CA GLU A 168 -24.27 17.64 4.79
C GLU A 168 -23.77 18.67 5.81
N GLU A 169 -23.76 18.32 7.10
CA GLU A 169 -23.26 19.19 8.17
C GLU A 169 -21.74 19.38 8.08
N LEU A 170 -21.01 18.31 7.74
CA LEU A 170 -19.56 18.37 7.53
C LEU A 170 -19.19 19.19 6.30
N VAL A 171 -19.96 19.08 5.21
CA VAL A 171 -19.78 19.88 4.00
C VAL A 171 -20.09 21.36 4.28
N LYS A 172 -21.12 21.64 5.08
CA LYS A 172 -21.46 23.01 5.49
C LYS A 172 -20.35 23.62 6.36
N LEU A 173 -19.86 22.88 7.35
CA LEU A 173 -18.75 23.31 8.21
C LEU A 173 -17.50 23.61 7.39
N ARG A 174 -17.15 22.74 6.43
CA ARG A 174 -16.01 22.99 5.53
C ARG A 174 -16.17 24.30 4.78
N LYS A 175 -17.34 24.54 4.19
CA LYS A 175 -17.63 25.76 3.43
C LYS A 175 -17.57 27.01 4.32
N ASP A 176 -18.04 26.90 5.55
CA ASP A 176 -17.98 27.99 6.52
C ASP A 176 -16.53 28.31 6.94
N ILE A 177 -15.68 27.29 7.17
CA ILE A 177 -14.24 27.47 7.42
C ILE A 177 -13.55 28.12 6.21
N GLU A 178 -13.84 27.66 4.99
CA GLU A 178 -13.27 28.23 3.75
C GLU A 178 -13.69 29.70 3.53
N SER A 179 -14.82 30.13 4.10
CA SER A 179 -15.30 31.52 4.03
C SER A 179 -14.59 32.47 5.00
N LEU A 180 -13.96 31.94 6.06
CA LEU A 180 -13.23 32.73 7.06
C LEU A 180 -11.80 33.00 6.56
N ASN A 181 -11.60 34.16 5.94
CA ASN A 181 -10.32 34.50 5.31
C ASN A 181 -9.35 35.32 6.19
N GLY A 182 -9.73 35.68 7.41
CA GLY A 182 -8.86 36.41 8.33
C GLY A 182 -7.83 35.53 9.06
N GLU A 183 -6.63 36.06 9.26
CA GLU A 183 -5.50 35.37 9.90
C GLU A 183 -5.77 35.07 11.38
N THR A 184 -6.53 35.94 12.04
CA THR A 184 -6.99 35.81 13.43
C THR A 184 -7.94 34.62 13.61
N GLU A 185 -8.90 34.46 12.70
CA GLU A 185 -9.91 33.40 12.73
C GLU A 185 -9.29 32.03 12.46
N LYS A 186 -8.33 31.96 11.54
CA LYS A 186 -7.56 30.73 11.26
C LYS A 186 -6.73 30.30 12.48
N THR A 187 -6.19 31.28 13.21
CA THR A 187 -5.43 31.02 14.45
C THR A 187 -6.36 30.49 15.54
N GLU A 188 -7.53 31.07 15.74
CA GLU A 188 -8.52 30.60 16.73
C GLU A 188 -9.04 29.18 16.41
N ILE A 189 -9.29 28.87 15.13
CA ILE A 189 -9.69 27.52 14.69
C ILE A 189 -8.56 26.51 14.95
N ALA A 190 -7.32 26.88 14.64
CA ALA A 190 -6.16 26.02 14.90
C ALA A 190 -5.95 25.78 16.40
N GLU A 191 -6.18 26.78 17.26
CA GLU A 191 -6.11 26.63 18.72
C GLU A 191 -7.21 25.70 19.25
N CYS A 192 -8.44 25.81 18.75
CA CYS A 192 -9.56 24.94 19.12
C CYS A 192 -9.23 23.46 18.85
N ILE A 193 -8.65 23.17 17.69
CA ILE A 193 -8.22 21.81 17.31
C ILE A 193 -7.05 21.37 18.19
N LYS A 194 -6.11 22.26 18.49
CA LYS A 194 -4.92 21.93 19.30
C LYS A 194 -5.29 21.59 20.74
N LEU A 195 -6.33 22.21 21.28
CA LEU A 195 -6.81 21.99 22.65
C LEU A 195 -7.40 20.59 22.82
N ARG A 196 -8.05 20.04 21.78
CA ARG A 196 -8.68 18.71 21.82
C ARG A 196 -7.81 17.61 21.26
N GLU A 197 -7.10 17.89 20.17
CA GLU A 197 -6.29 16.91 19.44
C GLU A 197 -4.86 17.44 19.20
N PRO A 198 -4.05 17.62 20.27
CA PRO A 198 -2.70 18.18 20.16
C PRO A 198 -1.75 17.33 19.30
N LYS A 199 -2.09 16.05 19.04
CA LYS A 199 -1.32 15.15 18.17
C LYS A 199 -1.41 15.55 16.68
N LEU A 200 -2.47 16.25 16.27
CA LEU A 200 -2.67 16.67 14.88
C LEU A 200 -1.91 17.95 14.52
N ILE A 201 -1.62 18.79 15.53
CA ILE A 201 -0.97 20.09 15.35
C ILE A 201 0.43 20.02 15.97
N GLY A 202 1.37 19.50 15.17
CA GLY A 202 2.80 19.56 15.49
C GLY A 202 3.40 20.97 15.31
N ARG A 203 4.72 21.09 15.18
CA ARG A 203 5.45 22.36 14.99
C ARG A 203 5.27 23.03 13.60
N LYS A 204 4.29 22.62 12.79
CA LYS A 204 4.16 23.07 11.40
C LYS A 204 3.22 24.29 11.31
N THR A 205 3.61 25.27 10.50
CA THR A 205 2.84 26.50 10.20
C THR A 205 1.67 26.27 9.23
N THR A 206 1.53 25.06 8.68
CA THR A 206 0.44 24.70 7.76
C THR A 206 -0.02 23.27 8.06
N VAL A 207 -1.30 23.09 8.38
CA VAL A 207 -1.91 21.81 8.74
C VAL A 207 -3.03 21.49 7.75
N SER A 208 -2.91 20.38 7.03
CA SER A 208 -3.99 19.84 6.20
C SER A 208 -4.93 19.02 7.09
N LEU A 209 -6.13 19.53 7.34
CA LEU A 209 -7.11 18.90 8.22
C LEU A 209 -8.09 18.05 7.42
N ASN A 210 -8.34 16.81 7.87
CA ASN A 210 -9.40 15.96 7.36
C ASN A 210 -10.53 15.92 8.39
N LEU A 211 -11.62 16.64 8.13
CA LEU A 211 -12.77 16.74 9.04
C LEU A 211 -13.42 15.39 9.36
N GLY A 212 -13.33 14.41 8.44
CA GLY A 212 -13.86 13.06 8.66
C GLY A 212 -12.98 12.15 9.53
N LYS A 213 -11.83 12.65 10.00
CA LYS A 213 -10.93 11.94 10.93
C LYS A 213 -10.84 12.60 12.31
N LEU A 214 -11.54 13.71 12.51
CA LEU A 214 -11.61 14.39 13.81
C LEU A 214 -12.60 13.67 14.72
N GLU A 215 -12.35 13.69 16.02
CA GLU A 215 -13.29 13.15 16.99
C GLU A 215 -14.61 13.93 16.96
N PRO A 216 -15.78 13.28 17.16
CA PRO A 216 -17.07 13.96 17.07
C PRO A 216 -17.19 15.18 17.98
N GLN A 217 -16.60 15.12 19.17
CA GLN A 217 -16.61 16.26 20.09
C GLN A 217 -15.77 17.44 19.59
N THR A 218 -14.68 17.17 18.86
CA THR A 218 -13.87 18.21 18.21
C THR A 218 -14.65 18.89 17.09
N ILE A 219 -15.49 18.15 16.38
CA ILE A 219 -16.36 18.68 15.33
C ILE A 219 -17.46 19.57 15.92
N CYS A 220 -18.11 19.18 17.02
CA CYS A 220 -19.06 20.04 17.74
C CYS A 220 -18.45 21.41 18.10
N ASP A 221 -17.31 21.38 18.76
CA ASP A 221 -16.64 22.60 19.20
C ASP A 221 -16.18 23.48 18.03
N LEU A 222 -15.76 22.86 16.93
CA LEU A 222 -15.44 23.57 15.69
C LEU A 222 -16.66 24.24 15.09
N ILE A 223 -17.82 23.59 15.08
CA ILE A 223 -19.08 24.15 14.58
C ILE A 223 -19.48 25.37 15.41
N ASP A 224 -19.43 25.25 16.74
CA ASP A 224 -19.76 26.36 17.65
C ASP A 224 -18.80 27.53 17.45
N LYS A 225 -17.51 27.25 17.36
CA LYS A 225 -16.48 28.28 17.21
C LYS A 225 -16.54 28.97 15.86
N VAL A 226 -16.75 28.23 14.77
CA VAL A 226 -16.92 28.79 13.42
C VAL A 226 -18.18 29.65 13.36
N SER A 227 -19.27 29.23 14.01
CA SER A 227 -20.51 30.02 14.10
C SER A 227 -20.31 31.32 14.88
N GLU A 228 -19.56 31.29 16.00
CA GLU A 228 -19.19 32.48 16.78
C GLU A 228 -18.38 33.48 15.93
N LEU A 229 -17.37 32.99 15.20
CA LEU A 229 -16.50 33.81 14.36
C LEU A 229 -17.27 34.45 13.19
N LYS A 230 -18.20 33.71 12.59
CA LYS A 230 -19.05 34.19 11.50
C LYS A 230 -19.99 35.32 11.95
N ASN A 231 -20.49 35.24 13.19
CA ASN A 231 -21.35 36.27 13.78
C ASN A 231 -20.57 37.55 14.14
N LYS A 232 -19.25 37.49 14.35
CA LYS A 232 -18.39 38.67 14.59
C LYS A 232 -18.03 39.42 13.31
N GLN A 233 -18.29 38.86 12.12
CA GLN A 233 -18.04 39.50 10.82
C GLN A 233 -19.25 40.31 10.29
N VAL A 234 -20.39 40.29 11.00
CA VAL A 234 -21.61 41.07 10.72
C VAL A 234 -21.67 42.29 11.63
#